data_AF-A0A6G3S9I8-F1
#
_entry.id   AF-A0A6G3S9I8-F1
#
_cell.length_a   1.000
_cell.length_b   1.000
_cell.length_c   1.000
_cell.angle_alpha   90.00
_cell.angle_beta   90.00
_cell.angle_gamma   90.00
#
_symmetry.space_group_name_H-M   'P 1'
#
loop_
_entity.id
_entity.type
_entity.pdbx_description
1 polymer ?
#
loop_
_entity_poly.entity_id
_entity_poly.type
_entity_poly.pdbx_seq_one_letter_code
_entity_poly.pdbx_strand_id
1 'polypeptide(L)'
;VTRQVAGSVRVAPVYTPADLRGQGYGGAVTAAVSGAARAAGADEVVLFTDLANATSNALYQRLGYRPVRDFAVWRFAAGSAVGD
;
A
#
# COMPACT_ATOMS: atom_id res chain seq x y z
N VAL A 1 7.27 -3.60 5.43
CA VAL A 1 7.59 -3.24 4.02
C VAL A 1 8.21 -4.43 3.32
N THR A 2 8.26 -4.46 2.00
CA THR A 2 9.02 -5.48 1.24
C THR A 2 10.52 -5.25 1.33
N ARG A 3 11.33 -6.24 0.92
CA ARG A 3 12.74 -6.00 0.58
C ARG A 3 12.86 -4.90 -0.49
N GLN A 4 13.98 -4.20 -0.49
CA GLN A 4 14.28 -3.21 -1.53
C GLN A 4 14.51 -3.91 -2.87
N VAL A 5 13.92 -3.38 -3.93
CA VAL A 5 14.09 -3.84 -5.31
C VAL A 5 14.19 -2.60 -6.19
N ALA A 6 15.29 -2.45 -6.92
CA ALA A 6 15.56 -1.30 -7.79
C ALA A 6 15.36 0.06 -7.07
N GLY A 7 15.92 0.22 -5.88
CA GLY A 7 15.80 1.46 -5.09
C GLY A 7 14.49 1.58 -4.29
N SER A 8 13.42 0.89 -4.69
CA SER A 8 12.09 1.04 -4.09
C SER A 8 11.78 -0.03 -3.03
N VAL A 9 11.04 0.37 -1.98
CA VAL A 9 10.35 -0.55 -1.08
C VAL A 9 8.84 -0.32 -1.12
N ARG A 10 8.06 -1.38 -0.88
CA ARG A 10 6.60 -1.28 -0.83
C ARG A 10 6.06 -1.44 0.59
N VAL A 11 5.18 -0.53 0.99
CA VAL A 11 4.36 -0.68 2.20
C VAL A 11 3.33 -1.77 1.95
N ALA A 12 3.29 -2.76 2.84
CA ALA A 12 2.29 -3.83 2.82
C ALA A 12 0.92 -3.28 3.30
N PRO A 13 -0.18 -4.05 3.23
CA PRO A 13 -1.48 -3.58 3.71
C PRO A 13 -1.40 -3.01 5.13
N VAL A 14 -1.99 -1.82 5.32
CA VAL A 14 -2.14 -1.17 6.63
C VAL A 14 -3.57 -1.41 7.09
N TYR A 15 -3.73 -2.01 8.26
CA TYR A 15 -5.03 -2.32 8.83
C TYR A 15 -5.22 -1.54 10.14
N THR A 16 -6.39 -0.92 10.29
CA THR A 16 -6.86 -0.36 11.55
C THR A 16 -8.19 -1.04 11.89
N PRO A 17 -8.29 -1.74 13.04
CA PRO A 17 -9.54 -2.27 13.56
C PRO A 17 -10.66 -1.24 13.53
N ALA A 18 -11.89 -1.68 13.25
CA ALA A 18 -13.01 -0.78 12.94
C ALA A 18 -13.32 0.21 14.06
N ASP A 19 -13.27 -0.27 15.31
CA ASP A 19 -13.44 0.46 16.56
C ASP A 19 -12.32 1.49 16.85
N LEU A 20 -11.17 1.37 16.17
CA LEU A 20 -10.02 2.27 16.33
C LEU A 20 -9.83 3.23 15.13
N ARG A 21 -10.74 3.24 14.16
CA ARG A 21 -10.67 4.15 13.00
C ARG A 21 -10.98 5.60 13.41
N GLY A 22 -10.53 6.54 12.59
CA GLY A 22 -10.72 7.98 12.84
C GLY A 22 -9.70 8.59 13.81
N GLN A 23 -8.85 7.78 14.45
CA GLN A 23 -7.84 8.21 15.43
C GLN A 23 -6.44 8.45 14.82
N GLY A 24 -6.30 8.36 13.49
CA GLY A 24 -5.04 8.63 12.80
C GLY A 24 -4.01 7.49 12.79
N TYR A 25 -4.29 6.33 13.38
CA TYR A 25 -3.33 5.20 13.48
C TYR A 25 -2.78 4.74 12.13
N GLY A 26 -3.63 4.57 11.11
CA GLY A 26 -3.18 4.16 9.78
C GLY A 26 -2.19 5.16 9.17
N GLY A 27 -2.40 6.46 9.41
CA GLY A 27 -1.49 7.51 8.99
C GLY A 27 -0.16 7.47 9.74
N ALA A 28 -0.22 7.35 11.06
CA ALA A 28 0.97 7.29 11.92
C ALA A 28 1.87 6.09 11.58
N VAL A 29 1.30 4.89 11.43
CA VAL A 29 2.05 3.69 11.05
C VAL A 29 2.65 3.83 9.65
N THR A 30 1.91 4.40 8.70
CA THR A 30 2.42 4.62 7.35
C THR A 30 3.58 5.60 7.35
N ALA A 31 3.46 6.75 8.03
CA ALA A 31 4.54 7.72 8.14
C ALA A 31 5.80 7.12 8.79
N ALA A 32 5.63 6.40 9.90
CA ALA A 32 6.74 5.78 10.63
C ALA A 32 7.49 4.76 9.76
N VAL A 33 6.77 3.87 9.08
CA VAL A 33 7.42 2.82 8.27
C VAL A 33 8.11 3.41 7.03
N SER A 34 7.54 4.48 6.47
CA SER A 34 8.13 5.18 5.32
C SER A 34 9.40 5.93 5.73
N GLY A 35 9.38 6.61 6.88
CA GLY A 35 10.57 7.24 7.44
C GLY A 35 11.69 6.21 7.70
N ALA A 36 11.34 5.07 8.31
CA ALA A 36 12.30 4.00 8.55
C ALA A 36 12.89 3.42 7.25
N ALA A 37 12.06 3.21 6.22
CA ALA A 37 12.52 2.76 4.91
C ALA A 37 13.50 3.76 4.25
N ARG A 38 13.19 5.05 4.32
CA ARG A 38 14.08 6.11 3.80
C ARG A 38 15.41 6.14 4.55
N ALA A 39 15.37 6.08 5.88
CA ALA A 39 16.57 6.03 6.72
C ALA A 39 17.42 4.78 6.43
N ALA A 40 16.80 3.68 6.00
CA ALA A 40 17.47 2.46 5.58
C ALA A 40 18.02 2.48 4.13
N GLY A 41 17.90 3.60 3.41
CA GLY A 41 18.46 3.77 2.07
C GLY A 41 17.49 3.53 0.90
N ALA A 42 16.17 3.55 1.14
CA ALA A 42 15.21 3.49 0.04
C ALA A 42 15.13 4.81 -0.75
N ASP A 43 15.32 4.74 -2.06
CA ASP A 43 15.14 5.85 -3.00
C ASP A 43 13.66 6.17 -3.21
N GLU A 44 12.80 5.17 -3.02
CA GLU A 44 11.35 5.31 -3.14
C GLU A 44 10.62 4.42 -2.15
N VAL A 45 9.51 4.95 -1.61
CA VAL A 45 8.55 4.17 -0.83
C VAL A 45 7.22 4.23 -1.54
N VAL A 46 6.70 3.07 -1.93
CA VAL A 46 5.47 2.96 -2.72
C VAL A 46 4.41 2.14 -1.98
N LEU A 47 3.16 2.31 -2.37
CA LEU A 47 2.04 1.50 -1.87
C LEU A 47 0.99 1.32 -2.97
N PHE A 48 0.13 0.33 -2.78
CA PHE A 48 -1.11 0.23 -3.53
C PHE A 48 -2.26 0.70 -2.67
N THR A 49 -3.19 1.40 -3.29
CA THR A 49 -4.48 1.75 -2.70
C THR A 49 -5.55 1.57 -3.76
N ASP A 50 -6.74 1.17 -3.33
CA ASP A 50 -7.91 1.14 -4.21
C ASP A 50 -8.27 2.57 -4.61
N LEU A 51 -8.47 2.82 -5.91
CA LEU A 51 -8.88 4.11 -6.44
C LEU A 51 -10.25 4.55 -5.88
N ALA A 52 -11.13 3.60 -5.56
CA ALA A 52 -12.43 3.90 -4.96
C ALA A 52 -12.35 4.31 -3.48
N ASN A 53 -11.21 4.12 -2.81
CA ASN A 53 -11.05 4.43 -1.39
C ASN A 53 -10.56 5.87 -1.18
N ALA A 54 -11.47 6.84 -1.31
CA ALA A 54 -11.15 8.27 -1.21
C ALA A 54 -10.45 8.65 0.11
N THR A 55 -10.83 8.03 1.23
CA THR A 55 -10.22 8.28 2.54
C THR A 55 -8.74 7.90 2.57
N SER A 56 -8.39 6.71 2.09
CA SER A 56 -7.00 6.25 2.07
C SER A 56 -6.17 7.06 1.08
N ASN A 57 -6.71 7.36 -0.10
CA ASN A 57 -6.05 8.22 -1.08
C ASN A 57 -5.72 9.61 -0.51
N ALA A 58 -6.69 10.26 0.14
CA ALA A 58 -6.49 11.56 0.77
C ALA A 58 -5.45 11.48 1.91
N LEU A 59 -5.47 10.40 2.71
CA LEU A 59 -4.47 10.17 3.75
C LEU A 59 -3.05 10.06 3.16
N TYR A 60 -2.85 9.21 2.15
CA TYR A 60 -1.52 9.01 1.57
C TYR A 60 -0.99 10.29 0.91
N GLN A 61 -1.85 11.05 0.24
CA GLN A 61 -1.47 12.35 -0.34
C GLN A 61 -1.04 13.36 0.73
N ARG A 62 -1.74 13.43 1.87
CA ARG A 62 -1.33 14.28 3.01
C ARG A 62 0.01 13.87 3.61
N LEU A 63 0.36 12.58 3.51
CA LEU A 63 1.68 12.06 3.92
C LEU A 63 2.78 12.29 2.87
N GLY A 64 2.48 12.93 1.73
CA GLY A 64 3.44 13.25 0.68
C GLY A 64 3.56 12.21 -0.44
N TYR A 65 2.73 11.15 -0.43
CA TYR A 65 2.65 10.25 -1.57
C TYR A 65 2.00 10.94 -2.76
N ARG A 66 2.42 10.55 -3.96
CA ARG A 66 1.85 11.04 -5.22
C ARG A 66 1.35 9.85 -6.06
N PRO A 67 0.22 9.99 -6.78
CA PRO A 67 -0.18 8.99 -7.77
C PRO A 67 0.92 8.82 -8.81
N VAL A 68 1.27 7.57 -9.14
CA VAL A 68 2.29 7.25 -10.15
C VAL A 68 1.66 6.55 -11.35
N ARG A 69 0.80 5.56 -11.10
CA ARG A 69 0.12 4.77 -12.13
C ARG A 69 -1.01 3.96 -11.52
N ASP A 70 -1.96 3.60 -12.38
CA ASP A 70 -3.06 2.70 -12.02
C ASP A 70 -2.68 1.24 -12.33
N PHE A 71 -3.33 0.33 -11.62
CA PHE A 71 -3.16 -1.11 -11.78
C PHE A 71 -4.52 -1.81 -11.79
N ALA A 72 -4.68 -2.77 -12.68
CA ALA A 72 -5.79 -3.71 -12.67
C ALA A 72 -5.37 -5.00 -11.95
N VAL A 73 -6.22 -5.49 -11.04
CA VAL A 73 -6.02 -6.78 -10.38
C VAL A 73 -6.90 -7.82 -11.07
N TRP A 74 -6.26 -8.86 -11.61
CA TRP A 74 -6.95 -9.97 -12.24
C TRP A 74 -6.90 -11.19 -11.32
N ARG A 75 -8.04 -11.86 -11.14
CA ARG A 75 -8.11 -13.19 -10.52
C ARG A 75 -8.39 -14.21 -11.61
N PHE A 76 -7.56 -15.24 -11.65
CA PHE A 76 -7.79 -16.40 -12.49
C PHE A 76 -8.52 -17.46 -11.67
N ALA A 77 -9.60 -18.01 -12.24
CA ALA A 77 -10.21 -19.22 -11.70
C ALA A 77 -9.34 -20.43 -12.08
N ALA A 78 -9.34 -21.48 -11.26
CA ALA A 78 -8.78 -22.75 -11.69
C ALA A 78 -9.54 -23.20 -12.94
N GLY A 79 -8.83 -23.63 -13.97
CA GLY A 79 -9.46 -24.23 -15.15
C GLY A 79 -10.25 -25.46 -14.72
N SER A 80 -11.49 -25.58 -15.18
CA SER A 80 -12.23 -26.83 -15.06
C SER A 80 -11.36 -27.92 -15.69
N ALA A 81 -11.02 -28.97 -14.95
CA ALA A 81 -10.43 -30.15 -15.55
C ALA A 81 -11.42 -30.62 -16.63
N VAL A 82 -10.96 -30.69 -17.88
CA VAL A 82 -11.69 -31.38 -18.94
C VAL A 82 -11.82 -32.82 -18.45
N GLY A 83 -13.05 -33.25 -18.14
CA GLY A 83 -13.32 -34.62 -17.74
C GLY A 83 -13.05 -35.57 -18.90
N ASP A 84 -12.42 -36.70 -18.59
CA ASP A 84 -12.27 -37.87 -19.46
C ASP A 84 -13.64 -38.46 -19.85
#